data_AF-A0A151FAQ9-F1
#
_entry.id   AF-A0A151FAQ9-F1
#
_cell.length_a   1.000
_cell.length_b   1.000
_cell.length_c   1.000
_cell.angle_alpha   90.00
_cell.angle_beta   90.00
_cell.angle_gamma   90.00
#
_symmetry.space_group_name_H-M   'P 1'
#
loop_
_entity.id
_entity.type
_entity.pdbx_description
1 polymer ?
#
loop_
_entity_poly.entity_id
_entity_poly.type
_entity_poly.pdbx_seq_one_letter_code
_entity_poly.pdbx_strand_id
1 'polypeptide(L)'
;MKNTEKYLYISLIKVCRRLAGKKKEGLIMEKISLLPPRTAVRIVWACTGTFSKDKDLRLSTFLIDKAMKDMKSLLKNKEKNLREKKKEKNNKNNIKIEEEEEEEIEKEKQYLTRAMIAMNSCLRSIHTMYKGRNLNFDENTKLRAAYLKSLEENIDFGNKLRDFLKSLPTMTIGAGSGAFLSQSIKDSLIGFGKLPGGFDLEEVSLWILVALGLGVGYFFNDLLVRWSRKRKQMLYIINDYERNIYYDHYIDRVETLLVSLYTDLNQIYQEIFHRPYDKKDEGENGKERKNTNNMIKDLIKAQPKRCKYIYKHMREKRISPGKWVICETGLKKDRERCIHWRYEETVESEKRRGSEESEISKENKMTQREIWWYKRKTFVGKFWYLRLDY
;
A
#
# COMPACT_ATOMS: atom_id res chain seq x y z
N MET A 1 23.18 -13.09 -13.91
CA MET A 1 21.91 -13.67 -13.38
C MET A 1 22.09 -14.81 -12.36
N LYS A 2 23.16 -15.61 -12.37
CA LYS A 2 23.30 -16.84 -11.54
C LYS A 2 23.49 -16.65 -10.01
N ASN A 3 23.99 -15.51 -9.52
CA ASN A 3 24.37 -15.37 -8.10
C ASN A 3 23.20 -15.02 -7.17
N THR A 4 22.28 -14.13 -7.56
CA THR A 4 21.14 -13.73 -6.69
C THR A 4 20.10 -14.83 -6.51
N GLU A 5 19.88 -15.67 -7.53
CA GLU A 5 19.01 -16.85 -7.43
C GLU A 5 19.58 -17.88 -6.44
N LYS A 6 20.91 -18.05 -6.45
CA LYS A 6 21.63 -18.91 -5.50
C LYS A 6 21.45 -18.42 -4.05
N TYR A 7 21.45 -17.12 -3.78
CA TYR A 7 21.26 -16.57 -2.44
C TYR A 7 19.82 -16.68 -1.90
N LEU A 8 18.81 -16.43 -2.75
CA LEU A 8 17.40 -16.65 -2.41
C LEU A 8 17.11 -18.13 -2.17
N TYR A 9 17.66 -19.00 -3.02
CA TYR A 9 17.54 -20.45 -2.89
C TYR A 9 18.27 -21.00 -1.66
N ILE A 10 19.48 -20.54 -1.36
CA ILE A 10 20.22 -20.91 -0.14
C ILE A 10 19.47 -20.42 1.10
N SER A 11 18.81 -19.25 1.04
CA SER A 11 18.00 -18.74 2.14
C SER A 11 16.71 -19.54 2.32
N LEU A 12 15.99 -19.88 1.25
CA LEU A 12 14.83 -20.77 1.29
C LEU A 12 15.20 -22.17 1.81
N ILE A 13 16.30 -22.76 1.33
CA ILE A 13 16.81 -24.05 1.85
C ILE A 13 17.25 -23.94 3.31
N LYS A 14 17.95 -22.86 3.71
CA LYS A 14 18.34 -22.66 5.11
C LYS A 14 17.12 -22.47 6.00
N VAL A 15 16.08 -21.80 5.53
CA VAL A 15 14.80 -21.66 6.25
C VAL A 15 14.09 -23.01 6.35
N CYS A 16 13.95 -23.74 5.24
CA CYS A 16 13.37 -25.08 5.24
C CYS A 16 14.16 -26.07 6.12
N ARG A 17 15.50 -26.05 6.09
CA ARG A 17 16.36 -26.89 6.94
C ARG A 17 16.36 -26.48 8.40
N ARG A 18 16.33 -25.18 8.73
CA ARG A 18 16.23 -24.71 10.13
C ARG A 18 14.86 -25.03 10.72
N LEU A 19 13.80 -24.99 9.91
CA LEU A 19 12.45 -25.36 10.35
C LEU A 19 12.30 -26.88 10.52
N ALA A 20 12.93 -27.69 9.66
CA ALA A 20 12.99 -29.15 9.82
C ALA A 20 13.96 -29.61 10.93
N GLY A 21 14.89 -28.75 11.35
CA GLY A 21 16.03 -29.10 12.21
C GLY A 21 15.94 -28.67 13.68
N LYS A 22 14.86 -28.00 14.14
CA LYS A 22 14.67 -27.76 15.58
C LYS A 22 14.14 -29.04 16.24
N LYS A 23 15.08 -29.87 16.72
CA LYS A 23 14.79 -31.06 17.55
C LYS A 23 15.57 -30.96 18.86
N LYS A 24 14.92 -31.46 19.92
CA LYS A 24 15.35 -31.71 21.30
C LYS A 24 15.04 -30.61 22.31
N GLU A 25 13.84 -30.68 22.88
CA GLU A 25 13.65 -30.88 24.32
C GLU A 25 12.30 -31.60 24.51
N GLY A 26 12.24 -32.51 25.48
CA GLY A 26 11.23 -33.57 25.58
C GLY A 26 9.79 -33.06 25.64
N LEU A 27 9.03 -33.33 24.58
CA LEU A 27 7.58 -33.34 24.56
C LEU A 27 7.15 -34.19 23.37
N ILE A 28 6.16 -35.04 23.63
CA ILE A 28 5.51 -36.01 22.72
C ILE A 28 5.58 -35.53 21.26
N MET A 29 6.20 -36.34 20.38
CA MET A 29 6.28 -36.05 18.95
C MET A 29 4.87 -36.06 18.35
N GLU A 30 4.16 -34.94 18.43
CA GLU A 30 3.09 -34.67 17.48
C GLU A 30 3.74 -34.71 16.10
N LYS A 31 3.33 -35.68 15.28
CA LYS A 31 3.77 -35.89 13.91
C LYS A 31 3.43 -34.64 13.09
N ILE A 32 4.37 -33.70 13.03
CA ILE A 32 4.29 -32.45 12.28
C ILE A 32 4.44 -32.78 10.80
N SER A 33 3.43 -32.44 9.99
CA SER A 33 3.46 -32.62 8.54
C SER A 33 4.72 -32.00 7.92
N LEU A 34 5.24 -32.60 6.86
CA LEU A 34 6.40 -32.09 6.10
C LEU A 34 6.26 -30.62 5.63
N LEU A 35 5.03 -30.13 5.46
CA LEU A 35 4.76 -28.76 5.04
C LEU A 35 3.70 -28.09 5.94
N PRO A 36 4.14 -27.43 7.04
CA PRO A 36 3.26 -26.62 7.85
C PRO A 36 2.55 -25.53 7.01
N PRO A 37 1.24 -25.28 7.20
CA PRO A 37 0.50 -24.22 6.51
C PRO A 37 1.17 -22.85 6.59
N ARG A 38 1.75 -22.50 7.75
CA ARG A 38 2.53 -21.26 7.95
C ARG A 38 3.76 -21.19 7.04
N THR A 39 4.46 -22.31 6.87
CA THR A 39 5.65 -22.40 6.01
C THR A 39 5.27 -22.28 4.55
N ALA A 40 4.17 -22.92 4.12
CA ALA A 40 3.66 -22.82 2.76
C ALA A 40 3.32 -21.37 2.38
N VAL A 41 2.61 -20.64 3.25
CA VAL A 41 2.29 -19.21 3.05
C VAL A 41 3.57 -18.37 2.91
N ARG A 42 4.59 -18.62 3.76
CA ARG A 42 5.89 -17.93 3.67
C ARG A 42 6.63 -18.23 2.36
N ILE A 43 6.56 -19.46 1.86
CA ILE A 43 7.15 -19.82 0.57
C ILE A 43 6.46 -19.05 -0.55
N VAL A 44 5.13 -19.03 -0.59
CA VAL A 44 4.37 -18.28 -1.60
C VAL A 44 4.73 -16.79 -1.55
N TRP A 45 4.77 -16.18 -0.35
CA TRP A 45 5.18 -14.79 -0.18
C TRP A 45 6.63 -14.53 -0.62
N ALA A 46 7.57 -15.42 -0.31
CA ALA A 46 8.95 -15.28 -0.77
C ALA A 46 9.06 -15.33 -2.31
N CYS A 47 8.23 -16.16 -2.96
CA CYS A 47 8.14 -16.27 -4.41
C CYS A 47 7.57 -15.01 -5.08
N THR A 48 6.77 -14.18 -4.40
CA THR A 48 6.28 -12.92 -5.00
C THR A 48 7.41 -11.91 -5.24
N GLY A 49 8.53 -12.02 -4.51
CA GLY A 49 9.71 -11.18 -4.70
C GLY A 49 10.37 -11.33 -6.08
N THR A 50 10.05 -12.39 -6.83
CA THR A 50 10.60 -12.62 -8.17
C THR A 50 9.76 -12.01 -9.29
N PHE A 51 8.57 -11.49 -9.00
CA PHE A 51 7.67 -10.92 -10.04
C PHE A 51 8.24 -9.68 -10.73
N SER A 52 9.21 -8.99 -10.11
CA SER A 52 9.92 -7.88 -10.76
C SER A 52 10.86 -8.34 -11.88
N LYS A 53 11.32 -9.60 -11.83
CA LYS A 53 12.31 -10.16 -12.76
C LYS A 53 11.70 -11.08 -13.81
N ASP A 54 10.54 -11.66 -13.51
CA ASP A 54 9.89 -12.62 -14.39
C ASP A 54 8.47 -12.17 -14.75
N LYS A 55 8.25 -11.90 -16.05
CA LYS A 55 6.95 -11.51 -16.59
C LYS A 55 5.99 -12.69 -16.74
N ASP A 56 6.48 -13.93 -16.70
CA ASP A 56 5.72 -15.13 -17.12
C ASP A 56 5.52 -16.17 -16.00
N LEU A 57 5.69 -15.79 -14.72
CA LEU A 57 5.59 -16.70 -13.55
C LEU A 57 6.60 -17.86 -13.47
N ARG A 58 7.38 -18.12 -14.53
CA ARG A 58 8.15 -19.36 -14.71
C ARG A 58 9.14 -19.65 -13.58
N LEU A 59 9.82 -18.62 -13.08
CA LEU A 59 10.82 -18.69 -12.02
C LEU A 59 10.15 -18.96 -10.67
N SER A 60 9.05 -18.26 -10.38
CA SER A 60 8.31 -18.47 -9.13
C SER A 60 7.66 -19.86 -9.07
N THR A 61 7.08 -20.34 -10.17
CA THR A 61 6.55 -21.71 -10.25
C THR A 61 7.67 -22.74 -10.20
N PHE A 62 8.80 -22.49 -10.88
CA PHE A 62 9.97 -23.37 -10.80
C PHE A 62 10.52 -23.50 -9.38
N LEU A 63 10.55 -22.40 -8.61
CA LEU A 63 11.02 -22.43 -7.22
C LEU A 63 10.09 -23.27 -6.33
N ILE A 64 8.77 -23.13 -6.50
CA ILE A 64 7.79 -23.98 -5.80
C ILE A 64 7.97 -25.44 -6.25
N ASP A 65 8.02 -25.71 -7.54
CA ASP A 65 8.19 -27.07 -8.09
C ASP A 65 9.48 -27.72 -7.57
N LYS A 66 10.55 -26.95 -7.42
CA LYS A 66 11.83 -27.44 -6.89
C LYS A 66 11.74 -27.75 -5.39
N ALA A 67 11.17 -26.85 -4.59
CA ALA A 67 10.93 -27.09 -3.17
C ALA A 67 10.02 -28.33 -2.96
N MET A 68 9.02 -28.51 -3.82
CA MET A 68 8.12 -29.67 -3.76
C MET A 68 8.77 -30.95 -4.27
N LYS A 69 9.69 -30.90 -5.25
CA LYS A 69 10.52 -32.04 -5.66
C LYS A 69 11.41 -32.52 -4.51
N ASP A 70 12.00 -31.58 -3.76
CA ASP A 70 12.81 -31.89 -2.59
C ASP A 70 11.95 -32.53 -1.47
N MET A 71 10.72 -32.05 -1.25
CA MET A 71 9.80 -32.70 -0.29
C MET A 71 9.35 -34.09 -0.75
N LYS A 72 9.09 -34.28 -2.05
CA LYS A 72 8.77 -35.59 -2.64
C LYS A 72 9.94 -36.58 -2.54
N SER A 73 11.18 -36.11 -2.67
CA SER A 73 12.35 -37.00 -2.51
C SER A 73 12.55 -37.42 -1.05
N LEU A 74 12.26 -36.54 -0.09
CA LEU A 74 12.25 -36.89 1.34
C LEU A 74 11.18 -37.96 1.65
N LEU A 75 9.99 -37.87 1.05
CA LEU A 75 8.97 -38.92 1.16
C LEU A 75 9.43 -40.24 0.57
N LYS A 76 9.99 -40.24 -0.65
CA LYS A 76 10.54 -41.46 -1.26
C LYS A 76 11.61 -42.12 -0.40
N ASN A 77 12.45 -41.32 0.26
CA ASN A 77 13.45 -41.84 1.19
C ASN A 77 12.80 -42.42 2.46
N LYS A 78 11.76 -41.77 3.02
CA LYS A 78 10.98 -42.35 4.14
C LYS A 78 10.37 -43.70 3.74
N GLU A 79 9.76 -43.80 2.56
CA GLU A 79 9.20 -45.06 2.05
C GLU A 79 10.24 -46.16 1.89
N LYS A 80 11.41 -45.82 1.32
CA LYS A 80 12.51 -46.77 1.14
C LYS A 80 13.00 -47.31 2.48
N ASN A 81 13.22 -46.42 3.45
CA ASN A 81 13.64 -46.80 4.81
C ASN A 81 12.57 -47.66 5.49
N LEU A 82 11.28 -47.41 5.24
CA LEU A 82 10.19 -48.25 5.75
C LEU A 82 10.27 -49.67 5.17
N ARG A 83 10.48 -49.79 3.85
CA ARG A 83 10.61 -51.07 3.16
C ARG A 83 11.84 -51.86 3.60
N GLU A 84 12.94 -51.18 3.90
CA GLU A 84 14.16 -51.81 4.43
C GLU A 84 13.93 -52.34 5.85
N LYS A 85 13.27 -51.57 6.73
CA LYS A 85 12.86 -52.04 8.06
C LYS A 85 11.92 -53.26 8.01
N LYS A 86 10.98 -53.29 7.04
CA LYS A 86 10.10 -54.45 6.80
C LYS A 86 10.87 -55.73 6.47
N LYS A 87 11.99 -55.61 5.75
CA LYS A 87 12.84 -56.77 5.39
C LYS A 87 13.68 -57.29 6.56
N GLU A 88 14.06 -56.43 7.51
CA GLU A 88 14.85 -56.82 8.68
C GLU A 88 13.99 -57.39 9.83
N LYS A 89 12.70 -57.07 9.92
CA LYS A 89 11.83 -57.45 11.03
C LYS A 89 10.78 -58.50 10.64
N ASN A 90 11.15 -59.78 10.73
CA ASN A 90 10.26 -60.92 10.51
C ASN A 90 9.42 -61.33 11.76
N ASN A 91 9.07 -60.37 12.64
CA ASN A 91 8.43 -60.67 13.93
C ASN A 91 6.99 -60.12 14.02
N LYS A 92 6.01 -60.99 14.32
CA LYS A 92 4.55 -60.78 14.20
C LYS A 92 3.97 -59.56 14.95
N ASN A 93 4.67 -59.01 15.95
CA ASN A 93 4.18 -57.88 16.75
C ASN A 93 4.44 -56.48 16.12
N ASN A 94 5.21 -56.38 15.03
CA ASN A 94 5.50 -55.08 14.37
C ASN A 94 4.55 -54.74 13.20
N ILE A 95 3.71 -55.68 12.77
CA ILE A 95 2.90 -55.54 11.53
C ILE A 95 1.92 -54.36 11.62
N LYS A 96 1.24 -54.17 12.76
CA LYS A 96 0.28 -53.06 12.94
C LYS A 96 0.95 -51.68 12.91
N ILE A 97 2.15 -51.54 13.47
CA ILE A 97 2.88 -50.26 13.50
C ILE A 97 3.32 -49.87 12.08
N GLU A 98 3.67 -50.86 11.25
CA GLU A 98 4.13 -50.65 9.88
C GLU A 98 3.00 -50.31 8.90
N GLU A 99 1.79 -50.85 9.11
CA GLU A 99 0.59 -50.47 8.34
C GLU A 99 0.17 -49.02 8.64
N GLU A 100 0.22 -48.58 9.90
CA GLU A 100 -0.07 -47.20 10.29
C GLU A 100 0.95 -46.20 9.71
N GLU A 101 2.24 -46.54 9.68
CA GLU A 101 3.27 -45.68 9.07
C GLU A 101 3.12 -45.58 7.54
N GLU A 102 2.69 -46.63 6.86
CA GLU A 102 2.47 -46.63 5.40
C GLU A 102 1.24 -45.79 5.02
N GLU A 103 0.15 -45.90 5.79
CA GLU A 103 -1.05 -45.06 5.61
C GLU A 103 -0.75 -43.57 5.85
N GLU A 104 0.09 -43.25 6.85
CA GLU A 104 0.50 -41.87 7.12
C GLU A 104 1.34 -41.27 5.98
N ILE A 105 2.26 -42.05 5.39
CA ILE A 105 3.05 -41.59 4.24
C ILE A 105 2.15 -41.28 3.03
N GLU A 106 1.13 -42.10 2.79
CA GLU A 106 0.19 -41.88 1.70
C GLU A 106 -0.66 -40.62 1.95
N LYS A 107 -1.13 -40.41 3.18
CA LYS A 107 -1.80 -39.17 3.60
C LYS A 107 -0.88 -37.95 3.42
N GLU A 108 0.41 -38.04 3.79
CA GLU A 108 1.38 -36.96 3.58
C GLU A 108 1.56 -36.60 2.08
N LYS A 109 1.61 -37.60 1.19
CA LYS A 109 1.70 -37.37 -0.26
C LYS A 109 0.45 -36.68 -0.81
N GLN A 110 -0.73 -37.13 -0.39
CA GLN A 110 -1.99 -36.53 -0.81
C GLN A 110 -2.06 -35.07 -0.36
N TYR A 111 -1.68 -34.80 0.90
CA TYR A 111 -1.61 -33.45 1.44
C TYR A 111 -0.66 -32.55 0.65
N LEU A 112 0.56 -33.01 0.39
CA LEU A 112 1.55 -32.23 -0.37
C LEU A 112 1.08 -31.94 -1.79
N THR A 113 0.39 -32.88 -2.43
CA THR A 113 -0.12 -32.69 -3.79
C THR A 113 -1.23 -31.63 -3.83
N ARG A 114 -2.19 -31.70 -2.89
CA ARG A 114 -3.26 -30.68 -2.79
C ARG A 114 -2.70 -29.32 -2.36
N ALA A 115 -1.78 -29.29 -1.40
CA ALA A 115 -1.10 -28.08 -0.96
C ALA A 115 -0.32 -27.40 -2.10
N MET A 116 0.34 -28.18 -2.96
CA MET A 116 1.02 -27.68 -4.15
C MET A 116 0.06 -26.94 -5.10
N ILE A 117 -1.10 -27.54 -5.34
CA ILE A 117 -2.13 -26.96 -6.22
C ILE A 117 -2.64 -25.65 -5.62
N ALA A 118 -2.94 -25.62 -4.32
CA ALA A 118 -3.38 -24.42 -3.61
C ALA A 118 -2.32 -23.30 -3.65
N MET A 119 -1.05 -23.62 -3.35
CA MET A 119 0.06 -22.67 -3.42
C MET A 119 0.26 -22.10 -4.82
N ASN A 120 0.21 -22.94 -5.86
CA ASN A 120 0.32 -22.51 -7.25
C ASN A 120 -0.86 -21.64 -7.69
N SER A 121 -2.07 -21.98 -7.26
CA SER A 121 -3.28 -21.18 -7.52
C SER A 121 -3.19 -19.79 -6.87
N CYS A 122 -2.79 -19.74 -5.60
CA CYS A 122 -2.56 -18.49 -4.88
C CYS A 122 -1.49 -17.64 -5.57
N LEU A 123 -0.34 -18.25 -5.93
CA LEU A 123 0.74 -17.55 -6.62
C LEU A 123 0.30 -16.94 -7.97
N ARG A 124 -0.47 -17.69 -8.77
CA ARG A 124 -1.05 -17.19 -10.04
C ARG A 124 -1.96 -16.00 -9.80
N SER A 125 -2.81 -16.08 -8.78
CA SER A 125 -3.74 -15.00 -8.41
C SER A 125 -2.99 -13.72 -8.01
N ILE A 126 -1.98 -13.84 -7.15
CA ILE A 126 -1.12 -12.71 -6.75
C ILE A 126 -0.38 -12.14 -7.97
N HIS A 127 0.13 -12.98 -8.87
CA HIS A 127 0.82 -12.50 -10.07
C HIS A 127 -0.11 -11.78 -11.05
N THR A 128 -1.34 -12.26 -11.25
CA THR A 128 -2.34 -11.56 -12.06
C THR A 128 -2.62 -10.17 -11.49
N MET A 129 -2.76 -10.05 -10.16
CA MET A 129 -2.91 -8.75 -9.50
C MET A 129 -1.68 -7.85 -9.68
N TYR A 130 -0.48 -8.42 -9.57
CA TYR A 130 0.77 -7.70 -9.81
C TYR A 130 0.84 -7.16 -11.24
N LYS A 131 0.47 -7.99 -12.23
CA LYS A 131 0.38 -7.57 -13.64
C LYS A 131 -0.65 -6.47 -13.84
N GLY A 132 -1.85 -6.62 -13.29
CA GLY A 132 -2.91 -5.60 -13.36
C GLY A 132 -2.45 -4.26 -12.79
N ARG A 133 -1.74 -4.28 -11.65
CA ARG A 133 -1.15 -3.08 -11.06
C ARG A 133 -0.13 -2.42 -11.99
N ASN A 134 0.77 -3.19 -12.59
CA ASN A 134 1.78 -2.65 -13.50
C ASN A 134 1.17 -2.09 -14.79
N LEU A 135 0.13 -2.74 -15.33
CA LEU A 135 -0.63 -2.23 -16.47
C LEU A 135 -1.27 -0.87 -16.15
N ASN A 136 -1.89 -0.73 -14.98
CA ASN A 136 -2.44 0.56 -14.54
C ASN A 136 -1.35 1.65 -14.43
N PHE A 137 -0.14 1.29 -13.98
CA PHE A 137 0.98 2.24 -13.96
C PHE A 137 1.46 2.62 -15.36
N ASP A 138 1.54 1.67 -16.29
CA ASP A 138 1.92 1.90 -17.67
C ASP A 138 0.87 2.75 -18.42
N GLU A 139 -0.42 2.51 -18.20
CA GLU A 139 -1.49 3.34 -18.77
C GLU A 139 -1.47 4.75 -18.20
N ASN A 140 -1.31 4.90 -16.88
CA ASN A 140 -1.25 6.22 -16.25
C ASN A 140 0.00 7.00 -16.72
N THR A 141 1.14 6.34 -16.89
CA THR A 141 2.33 7.01 -17.46
C THR A 141 2.13 7.42 -18.92
N LYS A 142 1.48 6.59 -19.75
CA LYS A 142 1.14 6.93 -21.15
C LYS A 142 0.16 8.11 -21.24
N LEU A 143 -0.93 8.10 -20.46
CA LEU A 143 -1.90 9.20 -20.42
C LEU A 143 -1.23 10.52 -20.03
N ARG A 144 -0.28 10.47 -19.09
CA ARG A 144 0.49 11.66 -18.72
C ARG A 144 1.50 12.08 -19.76
N ALA A 145 2.18 11.15 -20.42
CA ALA A 145 3.06 11.48 -21.53
C ALA A 145 2.28 12.19 -22.65
N ALA A 146 1.07 11.71 -22.97
CA ALA A 146 0.16 12.35 -23.91
C ALA A 146 -0.27 13.75 -23.44
N TYR A 147 -0.61 13.92 -22.16
CA TYR A 147 -0.94 15.23 -21.60
C TYR A 147 0.25 16.21 -21.63
N LEU A 148 1.43 15.77 -21.22
CA LEU A 148 2.65 16.59 -21.27
C LEU A 148 3.01 16.95 -22.70
N LYS A 149 2.85 16.02 -23.64
CA LYS A 149 3.02 16.28 -25.07
C LYS A 149 2.02 17.32 -25.58
N SER A 150 0.76 17.27 -25.16
CA SER A 150 -0.23 18.31 -25.51
C SER A 150 0.12 19.68 -24.91
N LEU A 151 0.75 19.72 -23.72
CA LEU A 151 1.23 20.97 -23.13
C LEU A 151 2.48 21.48 -23.85
N GLU A 152 3.38 20.58 -24.26
CA GLU A 152 4.55 20.90 -25.07
C GLU A 152 4.11 21.44 -26.44
N GLU A 153 3.15 20.80 -27.11
CA GLU A 153 2.55 21.29 -28.36
C GLU A 153 1.88 22.66 -28.18
N ASN A 154 1.26 22.95 -27.03
CA ASN A 154 0.73 24.27 -26.71
C ASN A 154 1.82 25.32 -26.43
N ILE A 155 2.92 24.93 -25.78
CA ILE A 155 4.09 25.80 -25.56
C ILE A 155 4.80 26.06 -26.89
N ASP A 156 4.92 25.03 -27.73
CA ASP A 156 5.47 25.12 -29.08
C ASP A 156 4.56 25.89 -30.01
N PHE A 157 3.23 25.85 -29.82
CA PHE A 157 2.33 26.81 -30.45
C PHE A 157 2.66 28.23 -30.00
N GLY A 158 2.95 28.46 -28.71
CA GLY A 158 3.46 29.74 -28.20
C GLY A 158 4.82 30.15 -28.77
N ASN A 159 5.75 29.21 -28.94
CA ASN A 159 7.05 29.44 -29.60
C ASN A 159 6.88 29.69 -31.09
N LYS A 160 5.97 28.98 -31.76
CA LYS A 160 5.57 29.24 -33.14
C LYS A 160 4.83 30.56 -33.27
N LEU A 161 4.08 31.01 -32.26
CA LEU A 161 3.46 32.33 -32.22
C LEU A 161 4.52 33.42 -32.00
N ARG A 162 5.53 33.15 -31.17
CA ARG A 162 6.72 34.00 -31.03
C ARG A 162 7.53 34.05 -32.33
N ASP A 163 7.69 32.91 -33.01
CA ASP A 163 8.41 32.84 -34.28
C ASP A 163 7.55 33.39 -35.43
N PHE A 164 6.21 33.32 -35.34
CA PHE A 164 5.25 34.00 -36.22
C PHE A 164 5.25 35.52 -35.96
N LEU A 165 5.45 35.96 -34.72
CA LEU A 165 5.68 37.36 -34.36
C LEU A 165 7.06 37.87 -34.82
N LYS A 166 8.07 36.99 -34.88
CA LYS A 166 9.38 37.29 -35.48
C LYS A 166 9.36 37.24 -37.01
N SER A 167 8.51 36.39 -37.61
CA SER A 167 8.39 36.19 -39.06
C SER A 167 7.30 37.05 -39.69
N LEU A 168 6.43 37.67 -38.88
CA LEU A 168 5.64 38.81 -39.30
C LEU A 168 6.62 39.83 -39.87
N PRO A 169 6.40 40.32 -41.10
CA PRO A 169 7.33 41.21 -41.75
C PRO A 169 7.67 42.34 -40.78
N THR A 170 8.96 42.51 -40.50
CA THR A 170 9.52 43.66 -39.78
C THR A 170 9.13 45.00 -40.41
N MET A 171 8.45 44.99 -41.57
CA MET A 171 7.86 46.15 -42.21
C MET A 171 6.44 46.53 -41.73
N THR A 172 5.62 45.65 -41.16
CA THR A 172 4.25 46.05 -40.73
C THR A 172 4.20 46.46 -39.24
N ILE A 173 5.04 45.84 -38.41
CA ILE A 173 5.22 46.24 -37.00
C ILE A 173 6.35 47.28 -36.85
N GLY A 174 7.33 47.29 -37.76
CA GLY A 174 8.42 48.28 -37.76
C GLY A 174 8.08 49.63 -38.42
N ALA A 175 7.20 49.67 -39.43
CA ALA A 175 6.82 50.94 -40.09
C ALA A 175 5.39 51.41 -39.77
N GLY A 176 4.44 50.49 -39.52
CA GLY A 176 3.05 50.82 -39.22
C GLY A 176 2.78 50.98 -37.72
N SER A 177 3.08 49.97 -36.91
CA SER A 177 2.85 50.06 -35.46
C SER A 177 3.98 50.77 -34.72
N GLY A 178 5.20 50.84 -35.27
CA GLY A 178 6.27 51.70 -34.77
C GLY A 178 5.88 53.17 -34.85
N ALA A 179 5.32 53.62 -35.98
CA ALA A 179 4.80 54.98 -36.12
C ALA A 179 3.52 55.18 -35.27
N PHE A 180 2.53 54.29 -35.34
CA PHE A 180 1.28 54.50 -34.58
C PHE A 180 1.41 54.30 -33.07
N LEU A 181 2.22 53.35 -32.57
CA LEU A 181 2.51 53.25 -31.13
C LEU A 181 3.54 54.28 -30.71
N SER A 182 4.59 54.60 -31.47
CA SER A 182 5.49 55.70 -31.06
C SER A 182 4.79 57.05 -31.12
N GLN A 183 3.83 57.27 -32.01
CA GLN A 183 3.07 58.51 -32.10
C GLN A 183 1.93 58.53 -31.08
N SER A 184 1.25 57.41 -30.78
CA SER A 184 0.30 57.35 -29.65
C SER A 184 1.01 57.41 -28.28
N ILE A 185 2.20 56.82 -28.16
CA ILE A 185 3.02 56.89 -26.94
C ILE A 185 3.69 58.25 -26.85
N LYS A 186 4.19 58.85 -27.95
CA LYS A 186 4.68 60.24 -27.98
C LYS A 186 3.54 61.20 -27.67
N ASP A 187 2.38 61.12 -28.30
CA ASP A 187 1.25 62.02 -28.03
C ASP A 187 0.72 61.87 -26.59
N SER A 188 0.77 60.65 -26.03
CA SER A 188 0.40 60.40 -24.63
C SER A 188 1.51 60.79 -23.62
N LEU A 189 2.80 60.65 -23.96
CA LEU A 189 3.94 61.10 -23.13
C LEU A 189 4.23 62.59 -23.26
N ILE A 190 3.93 63.22 -24.39
CA ILE A 190 3.98 64.67 -24.60
C ILE A 190 2.90 65.33 -23.72
N GLY A 191 1.78 64.64 -23.46
CA GLY A 191 0.81 65.03 -22.43
C GLY A 191 1.33 64.93 -20.98
N PHE A 192 2.36 64.12 -20.73
CA PHE A 192 3.13 64.07 -19.47
C PHE A 192 4.43 64.91 -19.54
N GLY A 193 4.65 65.62 -20.64
CA GLY A 193 5.91 66.23 -21.07
C GLY A 193 6.34 67.51 -20.36
N LYS A 194 5.98 67.68 -19.09
CA LYS A 194 6.70 68.57 -18.15
C LYS A 194 6.70 67.95 -16.76
N LEU A 195 7.56 66.95 -16.54
CA LEU A 195 8.10 66.72 -15.22
C LEU A 195 8.92 67.97 -14.82
N PRO A 196 8.76 68.52 -13.60
CA PRO A 196 9.44 69.75 -13.19
C PRO A 196 10.94 69.48 -13.09
N GLY A 197 11.70 69.86 -14.13
CA GLY A 197 13.14 69.60 -14.18
C GLY A 197 13.87 69.83 -15.51
N GLY A 198 13.20 70.06 -16.64
CA GLY A 198 13.84 70.58 -17.86
C GLY A 198 14.91 69.69 -18.51
N PHE A 199 14.72 68.37 -18.54
CA PHE A 199 15.60 67.45 -19.28
C PHE A 199 14.97 67.06 -20.63
N ASP A 200 15.67 67.32 -21.74
CA ASP A 200 15.29 66.88 -23.08
C ASP A 200 15.53 65.36 -23.21
N LEU A 201 14.43 64.61 -23.29
CA LEU A 201 14.38 63.16 -23.12
C LEU A 201 14.26 62.36 -24.43
N GLU A 202 14.57 62.92 -25.61
CA GLU A 202 14.26 62.21 -26.87
C GLU A 202 15.13 60.96 -27.13
N GLU A 203 16.43 60.97 -26.83
CA GLU A 203 17.30 59.79 -27.02
C GLU A 203 17.40 58.89 -25.78
N VAL A 204 17.34 59.48 -24.58
CA VAL A 204 17.45 58.74 -23.31
C VAL A 204 16.15 57.97 -22.98
N SER A 205 14.98 58.47 -23.41
CA SER A 205 13.69 57.81 -23.15
C SER A 205 13.55 56.46 -23.85
N LEU A 206 14.08 56.31 -25.07
CA LEU A 206 14.01 55.05 -25.84
C LEU A 206 14.79 53.92 -25.16
N TRP A 207 16.01 54.19 -24.70
CA TRP A 207 16.83 53.19 -24.00
C TRP A 207 16.24 52.82 -22.63
N ILE A 208 15.65 53.78 -21.91
CA ILE A 208 14.93 53.51 -20.66
C ILE A 208 13.71 52.61 -20.92
N LEU A 209 12.94 52.86 -21.98
CA LEU A 209 11.80 52.02 -22.36
C LEU A 209 12.22 50.61 -22.77
N VAL A 210 13.32 50.46 -23.52
CA VAL A 210 13.89 49.15 -23.87
C VAL A 210 14.35 48.40 -22.62
N ALA A 211 15.06 49.08 -21.71
CA ALA A 211 15.50 48.49 -20.44
C ALA A 211 14.32 48.07 -19.56
N LEU A 212 13.26 48.90 -19.48
CA LEU A 212 12.00 48.57 -18.81
C LEU A 212 11.31 47.37 -19.46
N GLY A 213 11.23 47.32 -20.79
CA GLY A 213 10.64 46.19 -21.52
C GLY A 213 11.39 44.88 -21.26
N LEU A 214 12.72 44.91 -21.24
CA LEU A 214 13.55 43.75 -20.87
C LEU A 214 13.34 43.34 -19.41
N GLY A 215 13.26 44.31 -18.48
CA GLY A 215 12.99 44.06 -17.07
C GLY A 215 11.62 43.42 -16.83
N VAL A 216 10.57 43.95 -17.47
CA VAL A 216 9.21 43.43 -17.42
C VAL A 216 9.15 42.04 -18.06
N GLY A 217 9.77 41.84 -19.23
CA GLY A 217 9.86 40.54 -19.89
C GLY A 217 10.57 39.49 -19.03
N TYR A 218 11.69 39.85 -18.38
CA TYR A 218 12.39 38.96 -17.46
C TYR A 218 11.53 38.60 -16.24
N PHE A 219 10.83 39.58 -15.66
CA PHE A 219 9.93 39.36 -14.53
C PHE A 219 8.79 38.40 -14.88
N PHE A 220 8.11 38.60 -16.03
CA PHE A 220 7.06 37.69 -16.49
C PHE A 220 7.59 36.29 -16.79
N ASN A 221 8.79 36.18 -17.38
CA ASN A 221 9.42 34.89 -17.63
C ASN A 221 9.74 34.15 -16.31
N ASP A 222 10.33 34.82 -15.32
CA ASP A 222 10.59 34.20 -14.00
C ASP A 222 9.28 33.78 -13.31
N LEU A 223 8.23 34.59 -13.39
CA LEU A 223 6.91 34.25 -12.85
C LEU A 223 6.34 32.99 -13.51
N LEU A 224 6.38 32.89 -14.84
CA LEU A 224 5.93 31.72 -15.61
C LEU A 224 6.76 30.48 -15.29
N VAL A 225 8.09 30.61 -15.19
CA VAL A 225 8.98 29.49 -14.86
C VAL A 225 8.70 28.99 -13.44
N ARG A 226 8.55 29.87 -12.46
CA ARG A 226 8.20 29.49 -11.07
C ARG A 226 6.84 28.81 -11.01
N TRP A 227 5.85 29.32 -11.74
CA TRP A 227 4.51 28.74 -11.81
C TRP A 227 4.53 27.34 -12.46
N SER A 228 5.23 27.20 -13.58
CA SER A 228 5.41 25.94 -14.29
C SER A 228 6.12 24.89 -13.42
N ARG A 229 7.20 25.27 -12.72
CA ARG A 229 7.92 24.37 -11.79
C ARG A 229 7.01 23.87 -10.67
N LYS A 230 6.25 24.76 -10.01
CA LYS A 230 5.30 24.37 -8.96
C LYS A 230 4.24 23.39 -9.49
N ARG A 231 3.70 23.65 -10.68
CA ARG A 231 2.70 22.77 -11.31
C ARG A 231 3.28 21.39 -11.64
N LYS A 232 4.48 21.33 -12.20
CA LYS A 232 5.19 20.05 -12.49
C LYS A 232 5.45 19.26 -11.20
N GLN A 233 5.95 19.91 -10.15
CA GLN A 233 6.17 19.26 -8.85
C GLN A 233 4.88 18.69 -8.25
N MET A 234 3.77 19.43 -8.33
CA MET A 234 2.47 18.92 -7.87
C MET A 234 1.98 17.71 -8.67
N LEU A 235 2.22 17.66 -9.98
CA LEU A 235 1.87 16.49 -10.79
C LEU A 235 2.68 15.25 -10.39
N TYR A 236 3.97 15.40 -10.06
CA TYR A 236 4.78 14.30 -9.54
C TYR A 236 4.24 13.77 -8.20
N ILE A 237 3.80 14.67 -7.32
CA ILE A 237 3.21 14.30 -6.02
C ILE A 237 1.89 13.56 -6.20
N ILE A 238 1.00 14.05 -7.07
CA ILE A 238 -0.25 13.35 -7.42
C ILE A 238 0.05 11.95 -7.95
N ASN A 239 1.05 11.82 -8.82
CA ASN A 239 1.45 10.53 -9.35
C ASN A 239 1.93 9.57 -8.26
N ASP A 240 2.84 10.05 -7.44
CA ASP A 240 3.40 9.25 -6.37
C ASP A 240 2.29 8.82 -5.38
N TYR A 241 1.38 9.72 -5.05
CA TYR A 241 0.16 9.44 -4.27
C TYR A 241 -0.72 8.36 -4.91
N GLU A 242 -1.06 8.47 -6.20
CA GLU A 242 -1.87 7.47 -6.90
C GLU A 242 -1.17 6.11 -6.90
N ARG A 243 0.13 6.08 -7.23
CA ARG A 243 0.94 4.86 -7.21
C ARG A 243 0.93 4.20 -5.85
N ASN A 244 1.02 5.02 -4.81
CA ASN A 244 0.99 4.63 -3.42
C ASN A 244 -0.37 4.00 -3.04
N ILE A 245 -1.49 4.56 -3.48
CA ILE A 245 -2.83 3.98 -3.27
C ILE A 245 -2.97 2.62 -3.94
N TYR A 246 -2.55 2.50 -5.19
CA TYR A 246 -2.60 1.22 -5.91
C TYR A 246 -1.72 0.16 -5.24
N TYR A 247 -0.59 0.57 -4.66
CA TYR A 247 0.26 -0.33 -3.88
C TYR A 247 -0.45 -0.81 -2.61
N ASP A 248 -1.14 0.06 -1.87
CA ASP A 248 -1.87 -0.32 -0.65
C ASP A 248 -2.98 -1.31 -0.98
N HIS A 249 -3.82 -1.01 -1.97
CA HIS A 249 -4.87 -1.94 -2.41
C HIS A 249 -4.33 -3.27 -2.91
N TYR A 250 -3.17 -3.26 -3.57
CA TYR A 250 -2.49 -4.49 -3.96
C TYR A 250 -2.12 -5.30 -2.72
N ILE A 251 -1.49 -4.69 -1.73
CA ILE A 251 -1.07 -5.40 -0.53
C ILE A 251 -2.28 -5.92 0.28
N ASP A 252 -3.33 -5.14 0.47
CA ASP A 252 -4.54 -5.57 1.19
C ASP A 252 -5.18 -6.82 0.56
N ARG A 253 -5.22 -6.85 -0.78
CA ARG A 253 -5.72 -8.01 -1.51
C ARG A 253 -4.77 -9.20 -1.42
N VAL A 254 -3.46 -8.98 -1.41
CA VAL A 254 -2.49 -10.07 -1.20
C VAL A 254 -2.58 -10.62 0.23
N GLU A 255 -2.77 -9.79 1.24
CA GLU A 255 -3.05 -10.23 2.61
C GLU A 255 -4.26 -11.17 2.63
N THR A 256 -5.36 -10.75 2.00
CA THR A 256 -6.59 -11.56 1.90
C THR A 256 -6.33 -12.92 1.23
N LEU A 257 -5.57 -12.95 0.13
CA LEU A 257 -5.22 -14.20 -0.57
C LEU A 257 -4.30 -15.11 0.26
N LEU A 258 -3.36 -14.55 1.03
CA LEU A 258 -2.49 -15.34 1.91
C LEU A 258 -3.25 -15.90 3.11
N VAL A 259 -4.22 -15.15 3.64
CA VAL A 259 -5.14 -15.64 4.68
C VAL A 259 -5.98 -16.79 4.13
N SER A 260 -6.55 -16.64 2.93
CA SER A 260 -7.30 -17.69 2.25
C SER A 260 -6.43 -18.94 2.01
N LEU A 261 -5.19 -18.78 1.56
CA LEU A 261 -4.27 -19.90 1.37
C LEU A 261 -4.02 -20.64 2.69
N TYR A 262 -3.86 -19.92 3.80
CA TYR A 262 -3.69 -20.56 5.10
C TYR A 262 -4.91 -21.39 5.49
N THR A 263 -6.12 -20.84 5.32
CA THR A 263 -7.37 -21.53 5.63
C THR A 263 -7.56 -22.75 4.75
N ASP A 264 -7.27 -22.64 3.45
CA ASP A 264 -7.38 -23.74 2.50
C ASP A 264 -6.42 -24.88 2.87
N LEU A 265 -5.19 -24.56 3.25
CA LEU A 265 -4.20 -25.57 3.66
C LEU A 265 -4.59 -26.26 4.98
N ASN A 266 -5.15 -25.52 5.94
CA ASN A 266 -5.69 -26.10 7.16
C ASN A 266 -6.87 -27.03 6.87
N GLN A 267 -7.77 -26.63 5.97
CA GLN A 267 -8.91 -27.44 5.56
C GLN A 267 -8.44 -28.73 4.87
N ILE A 268 -7.52 -28.62 3.90
CA ILE A 268 -6.92 -29.78 3.22
C ILE A 268 -6.26 -30.72 4.24
N TYR A 269 -5.57 -30.18 5.25
CA TYR A 269 -4.98 -30.98 6.31
C TYR A 269 -6.05 -31.71 7.13
N GLN A 270 -7.11 -31.01 7.52
CA GLN A 270 -8.21 -31.58 8.29
C GLN A 270 -8.98 -32.65 7.51
N GLU A 271 -9.17 -32.49 6.21
CA GLU A 271 -9.82 -33.49 5.35
C GLU A 271 -9.02 -34.81 5.29
N ILE A 272 -7.69 -34.73 5.26
CA ILE A 272 -6.81 -35.89 5.06
C ILE A 272 -6.44 -36.57 6.38
N PHE A 273 -6.18 -35.78 7.42
CA PHE A 273 -5.71 -36.28 8.72
C PHE A 273 -6.81 -36.30 9.79
N HIS A 274 -8.03 -35.86 9.46
CA HIS A 274 -9.20 -35.78 10.35
C HIS A 274 -8.92 -35.03 11.67
N ARG A 275 -7.95 -34.11 11.65
CA ARG A 275 -7.54 -33.31 12.80
C ARG A 275 -7.13 -31.90 12.36
N PRO A 276 -7.43 -30.86 13.13
CA PRO A 276 -6.90 -29.53 12.86
C PRO A 276 -5.36 -29.55 13.00
N TYR A 277 -4.70 -28.68 12.23
CA TYR A 277 -3.24 -28.57 12.24
C TYR A 277 -2.72 -27.96 13.55
N ASP A 278 -3.38 -26.92 14.06
CA ASP A 278 -3.05 -26.26 15.33
C ASP A 278 -3.99 -26.78 16.43
N LYS A 279 -3.51 -27.70 17.29
CA LYS A 279 -4.28 -28.22 18.45
C LYS A 279 -4.17 -27.38 19.73
N LYS A 280 -3.48 -26.23 19.71
CA LYS A 280 -3.02 -25.58 20.96
C LYS A 280 -3.88 -24.46 21.53
N ASP A 281 -4.91 -23.96 20.84
CA ASP A 281 -5.72 -22.85 21.35
C ASP A 281 -7.23 -23.09 21.16
N GLU A 282 -7.75 -24.25 21.60
CA GLU A 282 -9.21 -24.53 21.66
C GLU A 282 -9.96 -23.64 22.69
N GLY A 283 -9.28 -22.66 23.30
CA GLY A 283 -9.90 -21.60 24.10
C GLY A 283 -10.13 -20.33 23.27
N GLU A 284 -11.35 -20.19 22.72
CA GLU A 284 -11.88 -19.07 21.92
C GLU A 284 -11.55 -19.09 20.41
N ASN A 285 -12.53 -19.54 19.63
CA ASN A 285 -12.63 -19.45 18.16
C ASN A 285 -12.39 -18.04 17.56
N GLY A 286 -12.23 -16.99 18.38
CA GLY A 286 -11.84 -15.63 17.98
C GLY A 286 -10.34 -15.31 18.09
N LYS A 287 -9.56 -16.06 18.89
CA LYS A 287 -8.11 -15.81 19.08
C LYS A 287 -7.26 -16.36 17.94
N GLU A 288 -7.65 -17.49 17.35
CA GLU A 288 -6.89 -18.13 16.26
C GLU A 288 -6.92 -17.32 14.96
N ARG A 289 -8.10 -16.84 14.53
CA ARG A 289 -8.21 -15.92 13.36
C ARG A 289 -7.41 -14.63 13.56
N LYS A 290 -7.41 -14.09 14.79
CA LYS A 290 -6.58 -12.92 15.14
C LYS A 290 -5.09 -13.25 15.05
N ASN A 291 -4.66 -14.42 15.50
CA ASN A 291 -3.26 -14.85 15.44
C ASN A 291 -2.77 -15.04 13.99
N THR A 292 -3.56 -15.68 13.13
CA THR A 292 -3.24 -15.87 11.71
C THR A 292 -3.16 -14.54 10.96
N ASN A 293 -4.15 -13.66 11.15
CA ASN A 293 -4.13 -12.33 10.56
C ASN A 293 -2.93 -11.52 11.06
N ASN A 294 -2.60 -11.60 12.36
CA ASN A 294 -1.43 -10.92 12.91
C ASN A 294 -0.11 -11.48 12.33
N MET A 295 0.01 -12.80 12.15
CA MET A 295 1.18 -13.41 11.52
C MET A 295 1.37 -12.91 10.08
N ILE A 296 0.29 -12.88 9.29
CA ILE A 296 0.35 -12.45 7.88
C ILE A 296 0.62 -10.94 7.81
N LYS A 297 -0.02 -10.15 8.68
CA LYS A 297 0.29 -8.73 8.84
C LYS A 297 1.74 -8.50 9.22
N ASP A 298 2.32 -9.32 10.08
CA ASP A 298 3.73 -9.24 10.46
C ASP A 298 4.68 -9.58 9.30
N LEU A 299 4.29 -10.51 8.41
CA LEU A 299 5.04 -10.79 7.18
C LEU A 299 5.03 -9.62 6.18
N ILE A 300 3.95 -8.83 6.21
CA ILE A 300 3.72 -7.69 5.31
C ILE A 300 4.20 -6.36 5.91
N LYS A 301 4.45 -6.31 7.23
CA LYS A 301 4.70 -5.10 8.06
C LYS A 301 5.90 -4.23 7.67
N ALA A 302 6.72 -4.63 6.71
CA ALA A 302 7.82 -3.83 6.19
C ALA A 302 7.38 -2.58 5.41
N GLN A 303 6.10 -2.21 5.48
CA GLN A 303 5.55 -1.04 4.80
C GLN A 303 6.03 0.28 5.42
N PRO A 304 6.35 1.29 4.60
CA PRO A 304 6.51 2.66 5.09
C PRO A 304 5.18 3.14 5.68
N LYS A 305 5.22 3.65 6.91
CA LYS A 305 4.01 4.16 7.58
C LYS A 305 3.63 5.49 6.97
N ARG A 306 2.55 5.57 6.21
CA ARG A 306 2.09 6.85 5.64
C ARG A 306 1.33 7.70 6.65
N CYS A 307 1.08 8.93 6.26
CA CYS A 307 0.17 9.80 6.98
C CYS A 307 -1.26 9.26 7.02
N LYS A 308 -1.85 9.16 8.22
CA LYS A 308 -3.25 8.72 8.42
C LYS A 308 -4.23 9.59 7.62
N TYR A 309 -3.92 10.87 7.48
CA TYR A 309 -4.77 11.88 6.86
C TYR A 309 -4.34 12.25 5.44
N ILE A 310 -3.46 11.46 4.82
CA ILE A 310 -2.90 11.77 3.50
C ILE A 310 -3.99 12.00 2.45
N TYR A 311 -5.04 11.18 2.46
CA TYR A 311 -6.20 11.30 1.58
C TYR A 311 -6.93 12.63 1.75
N LYS A 312 -7.15 13.06 3.00
CA LYS A 312 -7.83 14.30 3.32
C LYS A 312 -6.98 15.51 2.94
N HIS A 313 -5.70 15.51 3.30
CA HIS A 313 -4.76 16.56 2.93
C HIS A 313 -4.64 16.71 1.40
N MET A 314 -4.67 15.60 0.67
CA MET A 314 -4.62 15.60 -0.78
C MET A 314 -5.90 16.18 -1.40
N ARG A 315 -7.07 15.76 -0.89
CA ARG A 315 -8.39 16.27 -1.32
C ARG A 315 -8.54 17.76 -1.06
N GLU A 316 -8.07 18.24 0.10
CA GLU A 316 -8.12 19.64 0.50
C GLU A 316 -7.00 20.50 -0.11
N LYS A 317 -6.14 19.93 -0.96
CA LYS A 317 -4.97 20.62 -1.58
C LYS A 317 -4.03 21.27 -0.55
N ARG A 318 -3.91 20.69 0.64
CA ARG A 318 -3.02 21.15 1.73
C ARG A 318 -1.60 20.61 1.60
N ILE A 319 -1.36 19.69 0.66
CA ILE A 319 -0.06 19.11 0.36
C ILE A 319 0.75 20.07 -0.52
N SER A 320 1.96 20.40 -0.08
CA SER A 320 2.98 21.09 -0.87
C SER A 320 4.18 20.17 -1.10
N PRO A 321 5.05 20.44 -2.08
CA PRO A 321 6.22 19.60 -2.36
C PRO A 321 7.12 19.34 -1.16
N GLY A 322 7.36 20.36 -0.33
CA GLY A 322 8.13 20.18 0.92
C GLY A 322 7.40 19.36 1.99
N LYS A 323 6.05 19.37 1.99
CA LYS A 323 5.22 18.61 2.94
C LYS A 323 4.93 17.18 2.48
N TRP A 324 5.09 16.88 1.19
CA TRP A 324 4.84 15.54 0.64
C TRP A 324 5.73 14.48 1.28
N VAL A 325 7.04 14.74 1.37
CA VAL A 325 8.00 13.81 1.96
C VAL A 325 7.60 13.41 3.39
N ILE A 326 7.12 14.38 4.18
CA ILE A 326 6.63 14.16 5.54
C ILE A 326 5.35 13.30 5.56
N CYS A 327 4.44 13.55 4.62
CA CYS A 327 3.19 12.80 4.50
C CYS A 327 3.44 11.35 4.03
N GLU A 328 4.43 11.14 3.18
CA GLU A 328 4.81 9.84 2.62
C GLU A 328 5.50 8.95 3.67
N THR A 329 6.47 9.50 4.42
CA THR A 329 7.27 8.72 5.38
C THR A 329 6.52 8.40 6.69
N GLY A 330 5.59 9.28 7.10
CA GLY A 330 4.77 9.20 8.33
C GLY A 330 5.53 8.81 9.61
N LEU A 331 6.83 9.07 9.64
CA LEU A 331 7.69 8.87 10.79
C LEU A 331 7.23 9.76 11.94
N LYS A 332 7.27 9.25 13.17
CA LYS A 332 6.82 10.00 14.35
C LYS A 332 7.50 11.37 14.47
N LYS A 333 8.81 11.42 14.20
CA LYS A 333 9.63 12.65 14.20
C LYS A 333 9.18 13.68 13.15
N ASP A 334 8.61 13.22 12.04
CA ASP A 334 8.14 14.09 10.96
C ASP A 334 6.69 14.54 11.18
N ARG A 335 5.89 13.77 11.93
CA ARG A 335 4.52 14.17 12.33
C ARG A 335 4.52 15.44 13.16
N GLU A 336 5.45 15.54 14.12
CA GLU A 336 5.55 16.71 15.01
C GLU A 336 5.83 18.00 14.23
N ARG A 337 6.46 17.89 13.07
CA ARG A 337 6.78 19.02 12.17
C ARG A 337 5.61 19.40 11.24
N CYS A 338 4.57 18.57 11.15
CA CYS A 338 3.42 18.84 10.27
C CYS A 338 2.27 19.52 11.04
N ILE A 339 2.05 20.80 10.77
CA ILE A 339 0.99 21.61 11.39
C ILE A 339 -0.40 21.00 11.16
N HIS A 340 -0.66 20.50 9.95
CA HIS A 340 -1.95 19.88 9.61
C HIS A 340 -2.18 18.57 10.36
N TRP A 341 -1.12 17.81 10.62
CA TRP A 341 -1.21 16.58 11.41
C TRP A 341 -1.65 16.86 12.84
N ARG A 342 -0.97 17.82 13.49
CA ARG A 342 -1.25 18.20 14.88
C ARG A 342 -2.70 18.66 15.04
N TYR A 343 -3.18 19.51 14.12
CA TYR A 343 -4.56 19.99 14.13
C TYR A 343 -5.59 18.87 14.00
N GLU A 344 -5.34 17.87 13.14
CA GLU A 344 -6.29 16.78 12.94
C GLU A 344 -6.30 15.77 14.10
N GLU A 345 -5.16 15.53 14.74
CA GLU A 345 -5.13 14.73 15.99
C GLU A 345 -5.89 15.42 17.12
N THR A 346 -5.77 16.74 17.28
CA THR A 346 -6.53 17.47 18.30
C THR A 346 -8.04 17.38 18.04
N VAL A 347 -8.48 17.61 16.80
CA VAL A 347 -9.90 17.53 16.43
C VAL A 347 -10.45 16.11 16.60
N GLU A 348 -9.69 15.08 16.25
CA GLU A 348 -10.14 13.69 16.45
C GLU A 348 -10.19 13.33 17.94
N SER A 349 -9.26 13.84 18.75
CA SER A 349 -9.26 13.62 20.21
C SER A 349 -10.43 14.33 20.92
N GLU A 350 -10.81 15.51 20.45
CA GLU A 350 -11.98 16.26 20.93
C GLU A 350 -13.29 15.56 20.54
N LYS A 351 -13.38 15.06 19.30
CA LYS A 351 -14.54 14.25 18.88
C LYS A 351 -14.69 12.98 19.70
N ARG A 352 -13.60 12.30 20.04
CA ARG A 352 -13.64 11.09 20.90
C ARG A 352 -14.08 11.42 22.32
N ARG A 353 -13.56 12.49 22.92
CA ARG A 353 -14.02 12.97 24.23
C ARG A 353 -15.51 13.33 24.21
N GLY A 354 -15.95 14.05 23.18
CA GLY A 354 -17.37 14.37 23.01
C GLY A 354 -18.26 13.15 22.81
N SER A 355 -17.80 12.11 22.09
CA SER A 355 -18.56 10.86 21.94
C SER A 355 -18.61 10.06 23.24
N GLU A 356 -17.51 9.96 23.97
CA GLU A 356 -17.44 9.27 25.27
C GLU A 356 -18.32 9.99 26.32
N GLU A 357 -18.28 11.33 26.38
CA GLU A 357 -19.17 12.13 27.23
C GLU A 357 -20.65 11.96 26.85
N SER A 358 -20.94 11.81 25.55
CA SER A 358 -22.32 11.56 25.08
C SER A 358 -22.82 10.15 25.42
N GLU A 359 -21.94 9.15 25.43
CA GLU A 359 -22.26 7.77 25.83
C GLU A 359 -22.44 7.69 27.34
N ILE A 360 -21.55 8.30 28.13
CA ILE A 360 -21.69 8.42 29.59
C ILE A 360 -22.97 9.19 29.96
N SER A 361 -23.32 10.24 29.23
CA SER A 361 -24.58 10.96 29.43
C SER A 361 -25.82 10.10 29.14
N LYS A 362 -25.77 9.26 28.10
CA LYS A 362 -26.86 8.31 27.79
C LYS A 362 -26.96 7.21 28.84
N GLU A 363 -25.83 6.69 29.31
CA GLU A 363 -25.76 5.65 30.33
C GLU A 363 -26.25 6.17 31.70
N ASN A 364 -25.88 7.40 32.06
CA ASN A 364 -26.40 8.10 33.25
C ASN A 364 -27.91 8.39 33.15
N LYS A 365 -28.42 8.75 31.96
CA LYS A 365 -29.87 8.91 31.74
C LYS A 365 -30.62 7.57 31.83
N MET A 366 -29.99 6.47 31.40
CA MET A 366 -30.57 5.14 31.48
C MET A 366 -30.65 4.66 32.95
N THR A 367 -29.56 4.81 33.72
CA THR A 367 -29.55 4.53 35.17
C THR A 367 -30.52 5.42 35.95
N GLN A 368 -30.66 6.71 35.62
CA GLN A 368 -31.69 7.54 36.26
C GLN A 368 -33.13 7.09 35.95
N ARG A 369 -33.40 6.62 34.73
CA ARG A 369 -34.70 6.04 34.38
C ARG A 369 -34.97 4.75 35.15
N GLU A 370 -33.97 3.90 35.33
CA GLU A 370 -34.08 2.67 36.13
C GLU A 370 -34.34 2.98 37.61
N ILE A 371 -33.59 3.92 38.20
CA ILE A 371 -33.80 4.38 39.58
C ILE A 371 -35.21 4.96 39.75
N TRP A 372 -35.69 5.75 38.79
CA TRP A 372 -37.05 6.28 38.80
C TRP A 372 -38.11 5.18 38.73
N TRP A 373 -37.90 4.15 37.89
CA TRP A 373 -38.78 2.99 37.79
C TRP A 373 -38.86 2.20 39.11
N TYR A 374 -37.73 1.99 39.78
CA TYR A 374 -37.67 1.34 41.10
C TYR A 374 -38.37 2.16 42.19
N LYS A 375 -38.19 3.49 42.22
CA LYS A 375 -38.91 4.38 43.15
C LYS A 375 -40.42 4.40 42.90
N ARG A 376 -40.85 4.35 41.63
CA ARG A 376 -42.28 4.29 41.30
C ARG A 376 -42.92 2.96 41.74
N LYS A 377 -42.23 1.82 41.54
CA LYS A 377 -42.71 0.50 42.01
C LYS A 377 -42.86 0.44 43.53
N THR A 378 -41.89 0.97 44.28
CA THR A 378 -41.95 1.01 45.76
C THR A 378 -43.03 1.97 46.27
N PHE A 379 -43.28 3.08 45.57
CA PHE A 379 -44.37 4.00 45.92
C PHE A 379 -45.75 3.39 45.68
N VAL A 380 -45.96 2.72 44.54
CA VAL A 380 -47.23 2.05 44.22
C VAL A 380 -47.48 0.85 45.15
N GLY A 381 -46.43 0.12 45.54
CA GLY A 381 -46.52 -0.95 46.54
C GLY A 381 -46.94 -0.46 47.93
N LYS A 382 -46.43 0.69 48.38
CA LYS A 382 -46.87 1.31 49.64
C LYS A 382 -48.31 1.85 49.59
N PHE A 383 -48.75 2.33 48.44
CA PHE A 383 -50.12 2.83 48.27
C PHE A 383 -51.18 1.73 48.25
N TRP A 384 -50.80 0.50 47.88
CA TRP A 384 -51.69 -0.67 47.96
C TRP A 384 -51.86 -1.21 49.39
N TYR A 385 -50.84 -1.09 50.24
CA TYR A 385 -50.94 -1.50 51.64
C TYR A 385 -51.83 -0.55 52.47
N LEU A 386 -51.89 0.74 52.14
CA LEU A 386 -52.73 1.71 52.85
C LEU A 386 -54.22 1.69 52.44
N ARG A 387 -54.61 0.86 51.46
CA ARG A 387 -56.01 0.72 51.01
C ARG A 387 -56.68 -0.58 51.46
N LEU A 388 -55.98 -1.39 52.25
CA LEU A 388 -56.51 -2.64 52.82
C LEU A 388 -56.86 -2.52 54.33
N ASP A 389 -56.66 -1.34 54.92
CA ASP A 389 -56.96 -1.04 56.34
C ASP A 389 -58.17 -0.09 56.51
N TYR A 390 -59.12 -0.09 55.57
CA TYR A 390 -60.42 0.59 55.72
C TYR A 390 -61.57 -0.31 55.30
#